data_AF-A0A9E3BKR6-F1
#
_entry.id   AF-A0A9E3BKR6-F1
#
_cell.length_a   1.000
_cell.length_b   1.000
_cell.length_c   1.000
_cell.angle_alpha   90.00
_cell.angle_beta   90.00
_cell.angle_gamma   90.00
#
_symmetry.space_group_name_H-M   'P 1'
#
loop_
_entity.id
_entity.type
_entity.pdbx_description
1 polymer ?
#
loop_
_entity_poly.entity_id
_entity_poly.type
_entity_poly.pdbx_seq_one_letter_code
_entity_poly.pdbx_strand_id
1 'polypeptide(L)'
;METKRHHWVVRLTHWVNVAALLVMVGSGLRIFNAYPRFARRGGSFCCWPWEGTGAPHWLTFGAWLGGARNWHFAAMWLLVLNGLLYLGFIYLHGEWRTLAPRRGDSRDAWQMVRFYLFLRRDHPRQGKYNALQKPAYFAMPLVGALIVLSGLSIWKPVQLGGLTALFGGYVWA
;
A
#
# COMPACT_ATOMS: atom_id res chain seq x y z
N MET A 1 20.54 2.53 29.37
CA MET A 1 20.34 1.43 28.41
C MET A 1 19.29 1.86 27.40
N GLU A 2 19.68 2.11 26.15
CA GLU A 2 18.75 2.47 25.09
C GLU A 2 17.86 1.26 24.78
N THR A 3 16.60 1.29 25.24
CA THR A 3 15.66 0.21 24.95
C THR A 3 15.32 0.27 23.46
N LYS A 4 15.85 -0.65 22.66
CA LYS A 4 15.51 -0.77 21.23
C LYS A 4 13.99 -0.97 21.08
N ARG A 5 13.28 0.12 20.74
CA ARG A 5 11.81 0.11 20.55
C ARG A 5 11.35 -0.81 19.41
N HIS A 6 12.20 -1.01 18.40
CA HIS A 6 11.90 -1.82 17.22
C HIS A 6 13.04 -2.78 16.91
N HIS A 7 12.70 -4.04 16.63
CA HIS A 7 13.65 -5.05 16.19
C HIS A 7 14.30 -4.63 14.86
N TRP A 8 15.58 -4.96 14.66
CA TRP A 8 16.32 -4.51 13.48
C TRP A 8 15.70 -5.04 12.18
N VAL A 9 15.12 -6.25 12.21
CA VAL A 9 14.37 -6.85 11.08
C VAL A 9 13.23 -5.93 10.65
N VAL A 10 12.43 -5.44 11.61
CA VAL A 10 11.31 -4.52 11.32
C VAL A 10 11.79 -3.22 10.68
N ARG A 11 12.94 -2.71 11.11
CA ARG A 11 13.54 -1.50 10.52
C ARG A 11 14.01 -1.77 9.09
N LEU A 12 14.70 -2.89 8.88
CA LEU A 12 15.20 -3.27 7.56
C LEU A 12 14.04 -3.47 6.58
N THR A 13 13.05 -4.28 6.94
CA THR A 13 11.89 -4.53 6.06
C THR A 13 11.13 -3.24 5.78
N HIS A 14 11.03 -2.32 6.75
CA HIS A 14 10.43 -1.01 6.52
C HIS A 14 11.20 -0.19 5.48
N TRP A 15 12.53 -0.05 5.60
CA TRP A 15 13.31 0.73 4.64
C TRP A 15 13.35 0.10 3.24
N VAL A 16 13.37 -1.24 3.16
CA VAL A 16 13.20 -1.95 1.89
C VAL A 16 11.84 -1.63 1.26
N ASN A 17 10.76 -1.62 2.05
CA ASN A 17 9.44 -1.22 1.57
C ASN A 17 9.43 0.22 1.06
N VAL A 18 10.05 1.17 1.78
CA VAL A 18 10.13 2.57 1.35
C VAL A 18 10.80 2.68 -0.02
N ALA A 19 11.98 2.06 -0.18
CA ALA A 19 12.69 2.08 -1.46
C ALA A 19 11.88 1.44 -2.60
N ALA A 20 11.28 0.27 -2.33
CA ALA A 20 10.50 -0.45 -3.33
C ALA A 20 9.22 0.32 -3.71
N LEU A 21 8.53 0.96 -2.75
CA LEU A 21 7.36 1.79 -3.01
C LEU A 21 7.69 3.01 -3.85
N LEU A 22 8.84 3.66 -3.64
CA LEU A 22 9.28 4.78 -4.50
C LEU A 22 9.46 4.34 -5.95
N VAL A 23 10.10 3.17 -6.18
CA VAL A 23 10.25 2.59 -7.51
C VAL A 23 8.89 2.23 -8.11
N MET A 24 8.00 1.60 -7.34
CA MET A 24 6.65 1.21 -7.77
C MET A 24 5.81 2.41 -8.17
N VAL A 25 5.79 3.48 -7.37
CA VAL A 25 5.05 4.70 -7.66
C VAL A 25 5.60 5.37 -8.91
N GLY A 26 6.92 5.61 -8.98
CA GLY A 26 7.53 6.29 -10.13
C GLY A 26 7.35 5.51 -11.45
N SER A 27 7.53 4.19 -11.41
CA SER A 27 7.32 3.32 -12.58
C SER A 27 5.84 3.19 -12.94
N GLY A 28 4.96 3.12 -11.94
CA GLY A 28 3.50 3.07 -12.13
C GLY A 28 2.96 4.32 -12.81
N LEU A 29 3.44 5.50 -12.40
CA LEU A 29 3.11 6.76 -13.07
C LEU A 29 3.58 6.78 -14.53
N ARG A 30 4.75 6.21 -14.84
CA ARG A 30 5.23 6.07 -16.22
C ARG A 30 4.35 5.13 -17.05
N ILE A 31 3.87 4.03 -16.45
CA ILE A 31 2.93 3.09 -17.09
C ILE A 31 1.58 3.78 -17.34
N PHE A 32 1.07 4.52 -16.36
CA PHE A 32 -0.17 5.30 -16.48
C PHE A 32 -0.06 6.34 -17.61
N ASN A 33 1.08 7.02 -17.74
CA ASN A 33 1.31 8.00 -18.81
C ASN A 33 1.24 7.41 -20.24
N ALA A 34 1.28 6.08 -20.41
CA ALA A 34 1.06 5.48 -21.73
C ALA A 34 -0.39 5.63 -22.20
N TYR A 35 -1.34 5.69 -21.27
CA TYR A 35 -2.75 5.93 -21.53
C TYR A 35 -3.39 6.60 -20.31
N PRO A 36 -3.26 7.93 -20.15
CA PRO A 36 -3.67 8.66 -18.94
C PRO A 36 -5.19 8.90 -18.93
N ARG A 37 -5.96 7.83 -19.04
CA ARG A 37 -7.42 7.80 -19.02
C ARG A 37 -7.88 6.56 -18.26
N PHE A 38 -8.90 6.74 -17.44
CA PHE A 38 -9.56 5.63 -16.72
C PHE A 38 -10.72 5.01 -17.52
N ALA A 39 -11.09 5.61 -18.65
CA ALA A 39 -12.13 5.10 -19.53
C ALA A 39 -11.54 4.20 -20.63
N ARG A 40 -12.39 3.31 -21.18
CA ARG A 40 -12.07 2.53 -22.38
C ARG A 40 -11.70 3.45 -23.55
N ARG A 41 -11.03 2.88 -24.55
CA ARG A 41 -10.79 3.60 -25.82
C ARG A 41 -12.12 4.08 -26.40
N GLY A 42 -12.23 5.40 -26.58
CA GLY A 42 -13.42 6.08 -27.10
C GLY A 42 -14.45 6.52 -26.04
N GLY A 43 -14.27 6.16 -24.78
CA GLY A 43 -15.08 6.68 -23.66
C GLY A 43 -14.37 7.81 -22.91
N SER A 44 -15.14 8.57 -22.14
CA SER A 44 -14.66 9.57 -21.18
C SER A 44 -15.17 9.24 -19.78
N PHE A 45 -14.38 9.50 -18.75
CA PHE A 45 -14.79 9.27 -17.36
C PHE A 45 -15.29 10.59 -16.75
N CYS A 46 -16.58 10.66 -16.38
CA CYS A 46 -17.29 11.88 -15.98
C CYS A 46 -16.61 12.73 -14.91
N CYS A 47 -15.74 12.10 -14.13
CA CYS A 47 -15.42 12.51 -12.79
C CYS A 47 -13.90 12.58 -12.57
N TRP A 48 -13.13 12.74 -13.66
CA TRP A 48 -11.69 12.95 -13.67
C TRP A 48 -11.30 14.20 -14.47
N PRO A 49 -11.08 15.36 -13.81
CA PRO A 49 -10.77 16.63 -14.49
C PRO A 49 -9.46 16.65 -15.27
N TRP A 50 -8.55 15.72 -14.96
CA TRP A 50 -7.20 15.63 -15.50
C TRP A 50 -7.09 14.59 -16.62
N GLU A 51 -8.19 14.25 -17.29
CA GLU A 51 -8.18 13.26 -18.37
C GLU A 51 -7.25 13.68 -19.50
N GLY A 52 -6.38 12.76 -19.95
CA GLY A 52 -5.39 13.06 -20.98
C GLY A 52 -4.13 13.78 -20.47
N THR A 53 -4.12 14.27 -19.23
CA THR A 53 -2.91 14.85 -18.62
C THR A 53 -2.10 13.78 -17.89
N GLY A 54 -0.89 13.54 -18.38
CA GLY A 54 0.04 12.61 -17.75
C GLY A 54 0.72 13.22 -16.52
N ALA A 55 1.21 12.37 -15.62
CA ALA A 55 2.06 12.78 -14.52
C ALA A 55 3.38 13.40 -15.03
N PRO A 56 3.93 14.41 -14.34
CA PRO A 56 5.18 15.06 -14.76
C PRO A 56 6.34 14.07 -14.85
N HIS A 57 7.19 14.21 -15.88
CA HIS A 57 8.30 13.27 -16.13
C HIS A 57 9.31 13.15 -14.98
N TRP A 58 9.52 14.23 -14.21
CA TRP A 58 10.41 14.23 -13.05
C TRP A 58 9.92 13.34 -11.89
N LEU A 59 8.63 12.99 -11.86
CA LEU A 59 8.04 12.06 -10.89
C LEU A 59 8.01 10.61 -11.42
N THR A 60 8.39 10.39 -12.69
CA THR A 60 8.37 9.08 -13.32
C THR A 60 9.72 8.37 -13.26
N PHE A 61 9.70 7.03 -13.25
CA PHE A 61 10.90 6.19 -13.20
C PHE A 61 10.87 5.12 -14.31
N GLY A 62 12.05 4.66 -14.74
CA GLY A 62 12.21 3.57 -15.72
C GLY A 62 12.41 4.00 -17.18
N ALA A 63 12.66 5.29 -17.44
CA ALA A 63 13.03 5.90 -18.73
C ALA A 63 12.00 5.73 -19.87
N TRP A 64 11.73 4.52 -20.35
CA TRP A 64 10.72 4.22 -21.37
C TRP A 64 9.67 3.23 -20.84
N LEU A 65 8.61 2.95 -21.60
CA LEU A 65 7.49 2.12 -21.14
C LEU A 65 7.92 0.69 -20.74
N GLY A 66 8.76 0.05 -21.56
CA GLY A 66 9.29 -1.28 -21.25
C GLY A 66 10.17 -1.29 -20.00
N GLY A 67 11.05 -0.30 -19.85
CA GLY A 67 11.92 -0.15 -18.68
C GLY A 67 11.11 0.06 -17.40
N ALA A 68 10.13 0.97 -17.43
CA ALA A 68 9.20 1.19 -16.32
C ALA A 68 8.47 -0.09 -15.92
N ARG A 69 7.94 -0.83 -16.90
CA ARG A 69 7.23 -2.09 -16.63
C ARG A 69 8.14 -3.14 -15.98
N ASN A 70 9.37 -3.30 -16.44
CA ASN A 70 10.32 -4.24 -15.86
C ASN A 70 10.70 -3.87 -14.42
N TRP A 71 11.00 -2.59 -14.17
CA TRP A 71 11.28 -2.09 -12.81
C TRP A 71 10.08 -2.22 -11.87
N HIS A 72 8.87 -1.99 -12.38
CA HIS A 72 7.64 -2.17 -11.62
C HIS A 72 7.48 -3.63 -11.17
N PHE A 73 7.63 -4.60 -12.08
CA PHE A 73 7.54 -6.02 -11.70
C PHE A 73 8.68 -6.47 -10.77
N ALA A 74 9.89 -5.97 -10.97
CA ALA A 74 11.00 -6.26 -10.06
C ALA A 74 10.72 -5.75 -8.63
N ALA A 75 10.25 -4.50 -8.50
CA ALA A 75 9.90 -3.92 -7.21
C ALA A 75 8.66 -4.56 -6.58
N MET A 76 7.69 -5.01 -7.39
CA MET A 76 6.54 -5.78 -6.94
C MET A 76 6.99 -7.07 -6.23
N TRP A 77 7.86 -7.86 -6.86
CA TRP A 77 8.37 -9.09 -6.25
C TRP A 77 9.22 -8.81 -5.01
N LEU A 78 10.01 -7.73 -5.01
CA LEU A 78 10.73 -7.29 -3.82
C LEU A 78 9.77 -6.98 -2.66
N LEU A 79 8.67 -6.26 -2.90
CA LEU A 79 7.63 -5.98 -1.90
C LEU A 79 6.94 -7.24 -1.40
N VAL A 80 6.61 -8.18 -2.30
CA VAL A 80 5.97 -9.45 -1.94
C VAL A 80 6.87 -10.27 -1.02
N LEU A 81 8.12 -10.49 -1.42
CA LEU A 81 9.08 -11.26 -0.62
C LEU A 81 9.36 -10.59 0.72
N ASN A 82 9.61 -9.28 0.72
CA ASN A 82 9.85 -8.52 1.95
C ASN A 82 8.63 -8.48 2.88
N GLY A 83 7.43 -8.38 2.30
CA GLY A 83 6.16 -8.45 3.02
C GLY A 83 5.95 -9.82 3.67
N LEU A 84 6.21 -10.91 2.95
CA LEU A 84 6.13 -12.27 3.50
C LEU A 84 7.15 -12.50 4.62
N LEU A 85 8.38 -12.01 4.48
CA LEU A 85 9.39 -12.05 5.54
C LEU A 85 8.93 -11.30 6.80
N TYR A 86 8.38 -10.10 6.63
CA TYR A 86 7.85 -9.30 7.73
C TYR A 86 6.64 -9.96 8.41
N LEU A 87 5.69 -10.49 7.65
CA LEU A 87 4.53 -11.20 8.18
C LEU A 87 4.93 -12.48 8.90
N GLY A 88 5.87 -13.24 8.33
CA GLY A 88 6.47 -14.40 8.99
C GLY A 88 7.14 -14.03 10.31
N PHE A 89 7.93 -12.96 10.33
CA PHE A 89 8.57 -12.46 11.55
C PHE A 89 7.52 -12.13 12.64
N ILE A 90 6.48 -11.36 12.28
CA ILE A 90 5.42 -10.97 13.21
C ILE A 90 4.61 -12.17 13.71
N TYR A 91 4.32 -13.13 12.83
CA TYR A 91 3.59 -14.33 13.17
C TYR A 91 4.36 -15.18 14.18
N LEU A 92 5.64 -15.46 13.90
CA LEU A 92 6.51 -16.29 14.74
C LEU A 92 6.80 -15.65 16.10
N HIS A 93 6.95 -14.33 16.17
CA HIS A 93 7.21 -13.61 17.43
C HIS A 93 5.93 -13.21 18.18
N GLY A 94 4.74 -13.53 17.64
CA GLY A 94 3.46 -13.24 18.28
C GLY A 94 3.09 -11.75 18.34
N GLU A 95 3.81 -10.88 17.62
CA GLU A 95 3.58 -9.43 17.64
C GLU A 95 2.22 -9.04 17.06
N TRP A 96 1.61 -9.88 16.21
CA TRP A 96 0.29 -9.64 15.61
C TRP A 96 -0.81 -9.44 16.65
N ARG A 97 -0.70 -10.09 17.82
CA ARG A 97 -1.66 -9.95 18.94
C ARG A 97 -1.69 -8.54 19.53
N THR A 98 -0.61 -7.78 19.33
CA THR A 98 -0.51 -6.38 19.76
C THR A 98 -1.08 -5.39 18.73
N LEU A 99 -1.17 -5.81 17.47
CA LEU A 99 -1.68 -5.03 16.34
C LEU A 99 -3.18 -5.22 16.13
N ALA A 100 -3.72 -6.38 16.50
CA ALA A 100 -5.14 -6.70 16.34
C ALA A 100 -6.06 -5.69 17.08
N PRO A 101 -7.08 -5.12 16.41
CA PRO A 101 -8.02 -4.18 17.03
C PRO A 101 -8.76 -4.80 18.22
N ARG A 102 -8.87 -4.05 19.32
CA ARG A 102 -9.64 -4.44 20.52
C ARG A 102 -10.92 -3.62 20.64
N ARG A 103 -11.94 -4.16 21.31
CA ARG A 103 -13.26 -3.50 21.49
C ARG A 103 -13.19 -2.08 22.10
N GLY A 104 -12.15 -1.76 22.87
CA GLY A 104 -11.96 -0.42 23.46
C GLY A 104 -11.21 0.58 22.57
N ASP A 105 -10.53 0.11 21.51
CA ASP A 105 -9.64 0.97 20.70
C ASP A 105 -10.42 2.05 19.91
N SER A 106 -11.70 1.83 19.58
CA SER A 106 -12.53 2.81 18.88
C SER A 106 -12.82 4.06 19.72
N ARG A 107 -13.11 3.87 21.01
CA ARG A 107 -13.30 4.98 21.97
C ARG A 107 -11.99 5.74 22.15
N ASP A 108 -10.88 5.04 22.31
CA ASP A 108 -9.56 5.65 22.50
C ASP A 108 -9.09 6.37 21.22
N ALA A 109 -9.40 5.82 20.04
CA ALA A 109 -9.14 6.47 18.76
C ALA A 109 -9.94 7.77 18.62
N TRP A 110 -11.22 7.77 19.01
CA TRP A 110 -12.03 8.99 19.02
C TRP A 110 -11.50 10.04 20.00
N GLN A 111 -11.08 9.62 21.19
CA GLN A 111 -10.42 10.51 22.14
C GLN A 111 -9.11 11.08 21.61
N MET A 112 -8.37 10.30 20.83
CA MET A 112 -7.15 10.74 20.14
C MET A 112 -7.45 11.77 19.05
N VAL A 113 -8.49 11.55 18.24
CA VAL A 113 -8.93 12.51 17.22
C VAL A 113 -9.31 13.84 17.88
N ARG A 114 -10.06 13.81 18.99
CA ARG A 114 -10.41 15.02 19.74
C ARG A 114 -9.18 15.76 20.27
N PHE A 115 -8.15 15.04 20.70
CA PHE A 115 -6.88 15.62 21.12
C PHE A 115 -6.15 16.30 19.94
N TYR A 116 -6.03 15.62 18.79
CA TYR A 116 -5.38 16.19 17.61
C TYR A 116 -6.15 17.34 16.96
N LEU A 117 -7.47 17.38 17.10
CA LEU A 117 -8.30 18.51 16.68
C LEU A 117 -8.32 19.64 17.73
N PHE A 118 -7.54 19.55 18.81
CA PHE A 118 -7.49 20.51 19.91
C PHE A 118 -8.82 20.68 20.69
N LEU A 119 -9.77 19.76 20.52
CA LEU A 119 -11.03 19.69 21.30
C LEU A 119 -10.82 19.11 22.71
N ARG A 120 -9.62 18.60 23.00
CA ARG A 120 -9.22 18.07 24.31
C ARG A 120 -7.77 18.47 24.60
N ARG A 121 -7.49 18.88 25.85
CA ARG A 121 -6.14 19.30 26.28
C ARG A 121 -5.26 18.13 26.74
N ASP A 122 -5.84 17.14 27.41
CA ASP A 122 -5.07 16.00 27.93
C ASP A 122 -4.88 14.90 26.91
N HIS A 123 -3.64 14.42 26.80
CA HIS A 123 -3.32 13.30 25.94
C HIS A 123 -3.92 11.99 26.50
N PRO A 124 -4.67 11.20 25.70
CA PRO A 124 -5.22 9.93 26.15
C PRO A 124 -4.11 8.94 26.54
N ARG A 125 -4.38 8.03 27.50
CA ARG A 125 -3.42 6.97 27.85
C ARG A 125 -3.19 6.08 26.62
N GLN A 126 -1.92 5.88 26.25
CA GLN A 126 -1.54 5.02 25.12
C GLN A 126 -0.68 3.84 25.60
N GLY A 127 -0.85 2.68 24.96
CA GLY A 127 0.07 1.53 25.08
C GLY A 127 1.28 1.67 24.14
N LYS A 128 1.86 0.54 23.71
CA LYS A 128 2.96 0.51 22.72
C LYS A 128 2.61 1.24 21.41
N TYR A 129 1.36 1.13 20.97
CA TYR A 129 0.82 1.78 19.78
C TYR A 129 -0.40 2.63 20.14
N ASN A 130 -0.51 3.79 19.48
CA ASN A 130 -1.69 4.65 19.58
C ASN A 130 -2.94 3.91 19.03
N ALA A 131 -4.10 4.18 19.61
CA ALA A 131 -5.39 3.66 19.15
C ALA A 131 -5.70 3.98 17.68
N LEU A 132 -5.20 5.10 17.13
CA LEU A 132 -5.31 5.40 15.68
C LEU A 132 -4.29 4.63 14.82
N GLN A 133 -3.13 4.30 15.38
CA GLN A 133 -2.06 3.62 14.64
C GLN A 133 -2.33 2.12 14.49
N LYS A 134 -2.90 1.47 15.51
CA LYS A 134 -3.24 0.04 15.47
C LYS A 134 -4.09 -0.36 14.25
N PRO A 135 -5.26 0.27 13.97
CA PRO A 135 -6.07 -0.11 12.81
C PRO A 135 -5.32 0.15 11.50
N ALA A 136 -4.53 1.23 11.40
CA ALA A 136 -3.71 1.49 10.21
C ALA A 136 -2.66 0.38 10.00
N TYR A 137 -1.92 -0.01 11.03
CA TYR A 137 -0.91 -1.06 10.94
C TYR A 137 -1.52 -2.44 10.70
N PHE A 138 -2.71 -2.71 11.24
CA PHE A 138 -3.44 -3.95 10.98
C PHE A 138 -3.99 -4.02 9.56
N ALA A 139 -4.48 -2.90 9.02
CA ALA A 139 -5.02 -2.85 7.66
C ALA A 139 -3.92 -2.88 6.60
N MET A 140 -2.70 -2.41 6.89
CA MET A 140 -1.65 -2.24 5.88
C MET A 140 -1.30 -3.53 5.11
N PRO A 141 -1.11 -4.69 5.76
CA PRO A 141 -0.89 -5.95 5.04
C PRO A 141 -2.07 -6.38 4.17
N LEU A 142 -3.31 -6.09 4.60
CA LEU A 142 -4.52 -6.42 3.84
C LEU A 142 -4.62 -5.57 2.57
N VAL A 143 -4.37 -4.27 2.70
CA VAL A 143 -4.29 -3.35 1.56
C VAL A 143 -3.15 -3.73 0.63
N GLY A 144 -1.98 -4.07 1.18
CA GLY A 144 -0.85 -4.57 0.40
C GLY A 144 -1.19 -5.83 -0.40
N ALA A 145 -1.86 -6.80 0.24
CA ALA A 145 -2.33 -8.01 -0.43
C ALA A 145 -3.32 -7.69 -1.55
N LEU A 146 -4.28 -6.78 -1.33
CA LEU A 146 -5.22 -6.33 -2.35
C LEU A 146 -4.53 -5.71 -3.56
N ILE A 147 -3.53 -4.85 -3.34
CA ILE A 147 -2.72 -4.22 -4.39
C ILE A 147 -1.95 -5.28 -5.18
N VAL A 148 -1.34 -6.26 -4.51
CA VAL A 148 -0.63 -7.36 -5.18
C VAL A 148 -1.57 -8.21 -6.01
N LEU A 149 -2.73 -8.61 -5.46
CA LEU A 149 -3.70 -9.44 -6.16
C LEU A 149 -4.26 -8.74 -7.40
N SER A 150 -4.61 -7.46 -7.29
CA SER A 150 -5.06 -6.66 -8.45
C SER A 150 -3.95 -6.51 -9.49
N GLY A 151 -2.69 -6.30 -9.09
CA GLY A 151 -1.55 -6.27 -10.00
C GLY A 151 -1.33 -7.59 -10.74
N LEU A 152 -1.46 -8.73 -10.06
CA LEU A 152 -1.35 -10.06 -10.66
C LEU A 152 -2.47 -10.31 -11.69
N SER A 153 -3.70 -9.89 -11.41
CA SER A 153 -4.82 -9.96 -12.37
C SER A 153 -4.53 -9.22 -13.67
N ILE A 154 -3.92 -8.02 -13.58
CA ILE A 154 -3.57 -7.22 -14.76
C ILE A 154 -2.36 -7.81 -15.50
N TRP A 155 -1.40 -8.37 -14.76
CA TRP A 155 -0.17 -8.93 -15.36
C TRP A 155 -0.42 -10.23 -16.11
N LYS A 156 -1.22 -11.15 -15.54
CA LYS A 156 -1.45 -12.50 -16.09
C LYS A 156 -2.94 -12.86 -16.18
N PRO A 157 -3.76 -12.08 -16.91
CA PRO A 157 -5.22 -12.21 -16.88
C PRO A 157 -5.72 -13.56 -17.39
N VAL A 158 -5.05 -14.16 -18.38
CA VAL A 158 -5.44 -15.48 -18.93
C VAL A 158 -5.10 -16.62 -17.96
N GLN A 159 -3.92 -16.57 -17.35
CA GLN A 159 -3.48 -17.61 -16.40
C GLN A 159 -4.22 -17.50 -15.07
N LEU A 160 -4.59 -16.28 -14.66
CA LEU A 160 -5.32 -15.96 -13.43
C LEU A 160 -6.75 -15.51 -13.73
N GLY A 161 -7.43 -16.20 -14.65
CA GLY A 161 -8.78 -15.81 -15.12
C GLY A 161 -9.81 -15.68 -14.01
N GLY A 162 -9.82 -16.61 -13.06
CA GLY A 162 -10.75 -16.56 -11.91
C GLY A 162 -10.52 -15.34 -11.00
N LEU A 163 -9.25 -15.01 -10.72
CA LEU A 163 -8.91 -13.81 -9.95
C LEU A 163 -9.26 -12.54 -10.73
N THR A 164 -9.02 -12.53 -12.04
CA THR A 164 -9.38 -11.42 -12.92
C THR A 164 -10.88 -11.19 -12.94
N ALA A 165 -11.69 -12.25 -12.98
CA ALA A 165 -13.14 -12.18 -12.90
C ALA A 165 -13.63 -11.59 -11.57
N LEU A 166 -12.98 -11.93 -10.45
CA LEU A 166 -13.30 -11.36 -9.13
C LEU A 166 -13.13 -9.82 -9.11
N PHE A 167 -12.14 -9.30 -9.84
CA PHE A 167 -11.89 -7.87 -9.98
C PHE A 167 -12.66 -7.21 -11.14
N GLY A 168 -13.69 -7.88 -11.67
CA GLY A 168 -14.57 -7.34 -12.72
C GLY A 168 -14.29 -7.86 -14.12
N GLY A 169 -13.17 -8.56 -14.34
CA GLY A 169 -12.81 -9.13 -15.64
C GLY A 169 -11.98 -8.19 -16.53
N TYR A 170 -11.28 -8.75 -17.52
CA TYR A 170 -10.36 -8.01 -18.38
C TYR A 170 -11.04 -6.93 -19.24
N VAL A 171 -12.34 -7.07 -19.51
CA VAL A 171 -13.12 -6.12 -20.32
C VAL A 171 -13.27 -4.75 -19.64
N TRP A 172 -13.03 -4.69 -18.32
CA TRP A 172 -13.09 -3.46 -17.52
C TRP A 172 -11.70 -3.01 -17.00
N ALA A 173 -10.64 -3.72 -17.40
CA ALA A 173 -9.24 -3.39 -17.07
C ALA A 173 -8.60 -2.51 -18.15
#